data_AF-A0ABD2HBN1-F1
#
_entry.id   AF-A0ABD2HBN1-F1
#
_cell.length_a   1.000
_cell.length_b   1.000
_cell.length_c   1.000
_cell.angle_alpha   90.00
_cell.angle_beta   90.00
_cell.angle_gamma   90.00
#
_symmetry.space_group_name_H-M   'P 1'
#
loop_
_entity.id
_entity.type
_entity.pdbx_description
1 polymer ?
#
loop_
_entity_poly.entity_id
_entity_poly.type
_entity_poly.pdbx_seq_one_letter_code
_entity_poly.pdbx_strand_id
1 'polypeptide(L)'
;MFSFVDMRLALLLSATVLLVRAQGEYFRAGSCTLDGKVFAYGEAWNPEPCQICVCGSGMVMCDEVICEDTTDCPNPIIPHDECCPICPDDDLRSTNRTSLLI
;
A
#
# COMPACT_ATOMS: atom_id res chain seq x y z
N MET A 1 -24.79 -51.39 -11.42
CA MET A 1 -24.27 -50.31 -12.28
C MET A 1 -24.52 -48.92 -11.67
N PHE A 2 -25.71 -48.63 -11.12
CA PHE A 2 -26.11 -47.29 -10.63
C PHE A 2 -25.32 -46.76 -9.41
N SER A 3 -25.04 -47.60 -8.40
CA SER A 3 -24.34 -47.18 -7.17
C SER A 3 -22.88 -46.73 -7.38
N PHE A 4 -22.22 -47.22 -8.43
CA PHE A 4 -20.85 -46.79 -8.76
C PHE A 4 -20.83 -45.37 -9.30
N VAL A 5 -21.87 -44.96 -10.02
CA VAL A 5 -22.01 -43.61 -10.58
C VAL A 5 -22.26 -42.61 -9.44
N ASP A 6 -23.07 -42.98 -8.44
CA ASP A 6 -23.30 -42.16 -7.24
C ASP A 6 -22.02 -41.97 -6.39
N MET A 7 -21.22 -43.03 -6.19
CA MET A 7 -19.95 -42.94 -5.45
C MET A 7 -18.91 -42.08 -6.18
N ARG A 8 -18.82 -42.21 -7.52
CA ARG A 8 -17.92 -41.37 -8.33
C ARG A 8 -18.40 -39.93 -8.38
N LEU A 9 -19.71 -39.69 -8.50
CA LEU A 9 -20.31 -38.37 -8.45
C LEU A 9 -20.09 -37.71 -7.08
N ALA A 10 -20.27 -38.44 -5.98
CA ALA A 10 -20.02 -37.95 -4.63
C ALA A 10 -18.55 -37.60 -4.39
N LEU A 11 -17.61 -38.42 -4.89
CA LEU A 11 -16.17 -38.15 -4.83
C LEU A 11 -15.78 -36.93 -5.68
N LEU A 12 -16.39 -36.75 -6.86
CA LEU A 12 -16.15 -35.59 -7.70
C LEU A 12 -16.72 -34.32 -7.06
N LEU A 13 -17.91 -34.38 -6.46
CA LEU A 13 -18.52 -33.26 -5.73
C LEU A 13 -17.73 -32.89 -4.47
N SER A 14 -17.20 -33.87 -3.73
CA SER A 14 -16.34 -33.57 -2.58
C SER A 14 -15.01 -32.97 -3.00
N ALA A 15 -14.40 -33.46 -4.09
CA ALA A 15 -13.19 -32.90 -4.66
C ALA A 15 -13.40 -31.46 -5.17
N THR A 16 -14.51 -31.16 -5.86
CA THR A 16 -14.82 -29.80 -6.30
C THR A 16 -15.09 -28.87 -5.12
N VAL A 17 -15.79 -29.33 -4.07
CA VAL A 17 -15.99 -28.55 -2.83
C VAL A 17 -14.66 -28.27 -2.12
N LEU A 18 -13.75 -29.24 -2.05
CA LEU A 18 -12.41 -29.05 -1.48
C LEU A 18 -11.57 -28.06 -2.31
N LEU A 19 -11.64 -28.15 -3.64
CA LEU A 19 -10.97 -27.20 -4.54
C LEU A 19 -11.55 -25.78 -4.39
N VAL A 20 -12.87 -25.64 -4.28
CA VAL A 20 -13.53 -24.34 -4.04
C VAL A 20 -13.13 -23.77 -2.67
N ARG A 21 -13.02 -24.61 -1.63
CA ARG A 21 -12.54 -24.16 -0.31
C ARG A 21 -11.07 -23.77 -0.31
N ALA A 22 -10.22 -24.49 -1.05
CA ALA A 22 -8.81 -24.15 -1.22
C ALA A 22 -8.60 -22.82 -1.95
N GLN A 23 -9.50 -22.47 -2.87
CA GLN A 23 -9.49 -21.14 -3.52
C GLN A 23 -10.08 -20.03 -2.65
N GLY A 24 -10.80 -20.37 -1.57
CA GLY A 24 -11.40 -19.41 -0.64
C GLY A 24 -10.44 -18.81 0.39
N GLU A 25 -9.21 -19.33 0.51
CA GLU A 25 -8.21 -18.81 1.48
C GLU A 25 -7.12 -17.93 0.86
N TYR A 26 -6.97 -17.90 -0.47
CA TYR A 26 -5.91 -17.10 -1.12
C TYR A 26 -6.32 -15.66 -1.45
N PHE A 27 -7.63 -15.36 -1.52
CA PHE A 27 -8.15 -13.99 -1.60
C PHE A 27 -8.88 -13.60 -0.32
N ARG A 28 -8.38 -14.04 0.84
CA ARG A 28 -8.69 -13.31 2.05
C ARG A 28 -7.84 -12.04 1.97
N ALA A 29 -8.47 -10.95 1.58
CA ALA A 29 -8.00 -9.60 1.86
C ALA A 29 -7.78 -9.51 3.38
N GLY A 30 -6.62 -9.99 3.83
CA GLY A 30 -6.32 -10.17 5.23
C GLY A 30 -6.14 -8.80 5.88
N SER A 31 -6.77 -8.61 7.03
CA SER A 31 -6.48 -7.46 7.88
C SER A 31 -5.16 -7.66 8.59
N CYS A 32 -4.36 -6.60 8.73
CA CYS A 32 -3.11 -6.62 9.46
C CYS A 32 -3.33 -5.99 10.85
N THR A 33 -2.55 -6.40 11.84
CA THR A 33 -2.58 -5.76 13.17
C THR A 33 -1.18 -5.28 13.51
N LEU A 34 -1.04 -3.99 13.80
CA LEU A 34 0.20 -3.35 14.25
C LEU A 34 -0.12 -2.51 15.48
N ASP A 35 0.63 -2.69 16.57
CA ASP A 35 0.47 -1.97 17.84
C ASP A 35 -0.98 -1.95 18.39
N GLY A 36 -1.72 -3.04 18.17
CA GLY A 36 -3.11 -3.17 18.58
C GLY A 36 -4.13 -2.47 17.67
N LYS A 37 -3.69 -1.78 16.62
CA LYS A 37 -4.54 -1.21 15.58
C LYS A 37 -4.71 -2.18 14.42
N VAL A 38 -5.93 -2.31 13.92
CA VAL A 38 -6.27 -3.18 12.80
C VAL A 38 -6.34 -2.35 11.52
N PHE A 39 -5.67 -2.81 10.48
CA PHE A 39 -5.59 -2.20 9.16
C PHE A 39 -6.22 -3.13 8.12
N ALA A 40 -6.99 -2.56 7.19
CA ALA A 40 -7.59 -3.30 6.10
C ALA A 40 -6.55 -3.64 5.02
N TYR A 41 -6.84 -4.65 4.20
CA TYR A 41 -6.03 -4.96 3.04
C TYR A 41 -5.91 -3.76 2.09
N GLY A 42 -4.69 -3.42 1.69
CA GLY A 42 -4.37 -2.26 0.86
C GLY A 42 -4.38 -0.92 1.62
N GLU A 43 -4.69 -0.91 2.91
CA GLU A 43 -4.58 0.29 3.73
C GLU A 43 -3.10 0.65 3.90
N ALA A 44 -2.77 1.92 3.64
CA ALA A 44 -1.45 2.50 3.84
C ALA A 44 -1.47 3.52 4.97
N TRP A 45 -0.41 3.54 5.78
CA TRP A 45 -0.29 4.45 6.92
C TRP A 45 1.18 4.78 7.20
N ASN A 46 1.40 5.88 7.92
CA ASN A 46 2.72 6.36 8.32
C ASN A 46 2.84 6.26 9.84
N PRO A 47 3.54 5.24 10.38
CA PRO A 47 3.80 5.16 11.82
C PRO A 47 4.78 6.25 12.28
N GLU A 48 5.73 6.61 11.42
CA GLU A 48 6.73 7.66 11.61
C GLU A 48 6.78 8.53 10.34
N PRO A 49 7.23 9.80 10.40
CA PRO A 49 7.24 10.70 9.25
C PRO A 49 7.95 10.10 8.02
N CYS A 50 9.07 9.40 8.24
CA CYS A 50 9.91 8.80 7.20
C CYS A 50 9.66 7.31 6.94
N GLN A 51 8.55 6.76 7.43
CA GLN A 51 8.20 5.36 7.21
C GLN A 51 6.79 5.27 6.65
N ILE A 52 6.62 4.46 5.61
CA ILE A 52 5.31 4.16 5.04
C ILE A 52 5.08 2.65 5.11
N CYS A 53 3.93 2.25 5.64
CA CYS A 53 3.53 0.87 5.76
C CYS A 53 2.25 0.61 4.97
N VAL A 54 2.11 -0.61 4.45
CA VAL A 54 0.90 -1.08 3.76
C VAL A 54 0.55 -2.48 4.22
N CYS A 55 -0.75 -2.76 4.35
CA CYS A 55 -1.24 -4.10 4.68
C CYS A 55 -1.46 -4.93 3.41
N GLY A 56 -0.61 -5.95 3.19
CA GLY A 56 -0.70 -6.87 2.06
C GLY A 56 -0.95 -8.29 2.53
N SER A 57 -2.10 -8.87 2.16
CA SER A 57 -2.43 -10.29 2.42
C SER A 57 -2.24 -10.74 3.88
N GLY A 58 -2.55 -9.87 4.84
CA GLY A 58 -2.38 -10.15 6.28
C GLY A 58 -0.97 -9.91 6.83
N MET A 59 -0.04 -9.41 6.01
CA MET A 59 1.30 -8.98 6.41
C MET A 59 1.44 -7.46 6.29
N VAL A 60 2.08 -6.85 7.29
CA VAL A 60 2.50 -5.45 7.23
C VAL A 60 3.81 -5.36 6.46
N MET A 61 3.84 -4.56 5.39
CA MET A 61 5.05 -4.27 4.62
C MET A 61 5.38 -2.80 4.80
N CYS A 62 6.58 -2.48 5.27
CA CYS A 62 7.01 -1.10 5.51
C CYS A 62 8.28 -0.78 4.72
N ASP A 63 8.30 0.41 4.13
CA ASP A 63 9.43 0.98 3.42
C ASP A 63 9.83 2.32 4.04
N GLU A 64 11.11 2.64 3.93
CA GLU A 64 11.66 3.94 4.33
C GLU A 64 11.51 4.95 3.18
N VAL A 65 11.13 6.18 3.54
CA VAL A 65 11.02 7.29 2.58
C VAL A 65 12.41 7.85 2.32
N ILE A 66 12.84 7.81 1.06
CA ILE A 66 14.09 8.43 0.60
C ILE A 66 13.74 9.79 0.00
N CYS A 67 14.31 10.86 0.55
CA CYS A 67 14.10 12.23 0.09
C CYS A 67 15.06 12.60 -1.03
N GLU A 68 14.65 13.54 -1.88
CA GLU A 68 15.52 14.13 -2.89
C GLU A 68 16.50 15.12 -2.26
N ASP A 69 17.71 15.20 -2.82
CA ASP A 69 18.77 16.08 -2.33
C ASP A 69 18.38 17.55 -2.55
N THR A 70 18.30 18.32 -1.47
CA THR A 70 17.98 19.76 -1.48
C THR A 70 19.22 20.64 -1.40
N THR A 71 20.37 20.16 -1.89
CA THR A 71 21.69 20.82 -1.77
C THR A 71 21.74 22.23 -2.36
N ASP A 72 20.92 22.52 -3.37
CA ASP A 72 20.81 23.83 -4.02
C ASP A 72 19.82 24.78 -3.33
N CYS A 73 19.21 24.37 -2.21
CA CYS A 73 18.27 25.17 -1.44
C CYS A 73 18.98 25.90 -0.28
N PRO A 74 18.93 27.24 -0.21
CA PRO A 74 19.59 27.99 0.86
C PRO A 74 18.91 27.86 2.23
N ASN A 75 17.60 27.54 2.25
CA ASN A 75 16.83 27.40 3.49
C ASN A 75 15.77 26.29 3.38
N PRO A 76 16.17 25.01 3.39
CA PRO A 76 15.24 23.90 3.41
C PRO A 76 14.46 23.87 4.74
N ILE A 77 13.16 23.63 4.67
CA ILE A 77 12.27 23.53 5.84
C ILE A 77 11.60 22.16 5.80
N ILE A 78 11.55 21.46 6.94
CA ILE A 78 10.79 20.21 7.08
C ILE A 78 9.44 20.57 7.73
N PRO A 79 8.30 20.42 7.02
CA PRO A 79 6.98 20.67 7.60
C PRO A 79 6.66 19.71 8.76
N HIS A 80 5.68 20.09 9.58
CA HIS A 80 5.21 19.20 10.65
C HIS A 80 4.58 17.94 10.04
N ASP A 81 4.93 16.78 10.59
CA ASP A 81 4.49 15.45 10.15
C ASP A 81 4.94 15.03 8.74
N GLU A 82 5.92 15.72 8.13
CA GLU A 82 6.53 15.31 6.85
C GLU A 82 7.96 14.80 7.05
N CYS A 83 8.37 13.83 6.22
CA CYS A 83 9.75 13.34 6.23
C CYS A 83 10.72 14.31 5.54
N CYS A 84 10.31 14.84 4.39
CA CYS A 84 11.25 15.43 3.45
C CYS A 84 11.29 16.96 3.56
N PRO A 85 12.49 17.55 3.44
CA PRO A 85 12.61 19.00 3.39
C PRO A 85 12.02 19.53 2.08
N ILE A 86 11.24 20.60 2.20
CA ILE A 86 10.81 21.40 1.07
C ILE A 86 11.72 22.62 0.93
N CYS A 87 11.98 23.02 -0.31
CA CYS A 87 12.58 24.33 -0.56
C CYS A 87 11.44 25.32 -0.75
N PRO A 88 11.19 26.23 0.21
CA PRO A 88 10.26 27.31 -0.03
C PRO A 88 10.83 28.17 -1.16
N ASP A 89 10.14 28.19 -2.31
CA ASP A 89 10.38 29.22 -3.29
C ASP A 89 10.04 30.56 -2.60
N ASP A 90 11.06 31.38 -2.33
CA ASP A 90 10.79 32.82 -2.28
C ASP A 90 10.04 33.13 -3.57
N ASP A 91 8.84 33.68 -3.43
CA ASP A 91 7.80 33.95 -4.44
C ASP A 91 8.25 34.92 -5.57
N LEU A 92 9.54 34.94 -5.89
CA LEU A 92 10.24 35.85 -6.79
C LEU A 92 10.96 35.14 -7.94
N ARG A 93 10.62 33.87 -8.23
CA ARG A 93 11.06 33.19 -9.47
C ARG A 93 9.95 32.60 -10.32
N SER A 94 8.69 32.68 -9.87
CA SER A 94 7.50 32.39 -10.70
C SER A 94 6.87 33.65 -11.34
N THR A 95 7.50 34.82 -11.24
CA THR A 95 7.06 36.03 -11.98
C THR A 95 8.07 36.51 -13.02
N ASN A 96 9.10 35.70 -13.34
CA ASN A 96 10.10 36.08 -14.33
C ASN A 96 10.28 35.03 -15.44
N ARG A 97 9.19 34.36 -15.83
CA ARG A 97 9.18 33.50 -17.02
C ARG A 97 7.95 33.64 -17.95
N THR A 98 7.07 34.62 -17.75
CA THR A 98 5.85 34.71 -18.58
C THR A 98 5.34 36.12 -18.91
N SER A 99 6.20 37.13 -19.05
CA SER A 99 5.77 38.38 -19.69
C SER A 99 6.88 39.08 -20.49
N LEU A 100 7.45 38.36 -21.45
CA LEU A 100 8.09 38.95 -22.63
C LEU A 100 7.31 38.47 -23.85
N LEU A 101 6.13 39.05 -24.03
CA LEU A 101 5.27 38.94 -25.21
C LEU A 101 4.56 40.29 -25.39
N ILE A 102 5.33 41.32 -25.71
CA ILE A 102 4.95 42.46 -26.56
C ILE A 102 6.17 42.76 -27.44
#